data_AF-A0A4R3RJW0-F1
#
_entry.id   AF-A0A4R3RJW0-F1
#
_cell.length_a   1.000
_cell.length_b   1.000
_cell.length_c   1.000
_cell.angle_alpha   90.00
_cell.angle_beta   90.00
_cell.angle_gamma   90.00
#
_symmetry.space_group_name_H-M   'P 1'
#
loop_
_entity.id
_entity.type
_entity.pdbx_description
1 polymer ?
#
loop_
_entity_poly.entity_id
_entity_poly.type
_entity_poly.pdbx_seq_one_letter_code
_entity_poly.pdbx_strand_id
1 'polypeptide(L)'
;MGEGETNCSLGVFPTSSLPHLHKLADLETIEVLKTLASVNRSLAELKGRAAAIPNQGILIDKLALQEAKASLEIENIVTTQDELFQAELFPEGPESSAAKEVAVKWLVPKSNYRVHSPVFRL
;
A
#
# COMPACT_ATOMS: atom_id res chain seq x y z
N MET A 1 -54.22 5.15 9.98
CA MET A 1 -52.94 4.44 10.18
C MET A 1 -52.68 3.62 8.92
N GLY A 2 -51.69 4.02 8.12
CA GLY A 2 -51.20 3.26 6.98
C GLY A 2 -49.70 3.49 6.95
N GLU A 3 -48.94 2.49 7.39
CA GLU A 3 -47.49 2.54 7.55
C GLU A 3 -46.87 2.67 6.15
N GLY A 4 -46.22 3.80 5.88
CA GLY A 4 -45.41 3.99 4.70
C GLY A 4 -44.05 3.32 4.94
N GLU A 5 -43.97 2.03 4.67
CA GLU A 5 -42.71 1.31 4.61
C GLU A 5 -41.86 1.86 3.45
N THR A 6 -40.93 2.76 3.74
CA THR A 6 -39.85 3.09 2.80
C THR A 6 -38.88 1.91 2.79
N ASN A 7 -39.12 0.97 1.89
CA ASN A 7 -38.23 -0.14 1.61
C ASN A 7 -36.93 0.40 0.98
N CYS A 8 -35.93 0.66 1.82
CA CYS A 8 -34.56 0.89 1.39
C CYS A 8 -34.00 -0.37 0.69
N SER A 9 -34.29 -0.49 -0.60
CA SER A 9 -33.67 -1.47 -1.48
C SER A 9 -32.31 -0.92 -1.87
N LEU A 10 -31.29 -1.13 -1.02
CA LEU A 10 -29.90 -0.89 -1.39
C LEU A 10 -29.54 -1.85 -2.54
N GLY A 11 -29.71 -1.38 -3.77
CA GLY A 11 -29.41 -2.14 -4.97
C GLY A 11 -27.94 -2.50 -5.02
N VAL A 12 -27.65 -3.79 -5.19
CA VAL A 12 -26.30 -4.27 -5.50
C VAL A 12 -25.98 -3.82 -6.92
N PHE A 13 -25.05 -2.87 -7.06
CA PHE A 13 -24.56 -2.46 -8.38
C PHE A 13 -23.57 -3.50 -8.90
N PRO A 14 -23.84 -4.17 -10.04
CA PRO A 14 -22.91 -5.13 -10.61
C PRO A 14 -21.65 -4.41 -11.10
N THR A 15 -20.49 -4.92 -10.70
CA THR A 15 -19.15 -4.38 -11.02
C THR A 15 -18.85 -4.35 -12.52
N SER A 16 -19.61 -5.09 -13.33
CA SER A 16 -19.55 -5.09 -14.80
C SER A 16 -19.88 -3.72 -15.44
N SER A 17 -20.39 -2.77 -14.65
CA SER A 17 -20.81 -1.43 -15.10
C SER A 17 -19.88 -0.29 -14.65
N LEU A 18 -18.68 -0.60 -14.13
CA LEU A 18 -17.73 0.45 -13.73
C LEU A 18 -17.28 1.29 -14.95
N PRO A 19 -17.29 2.63 -14.83
CA PRO A 19 -16.80 3.50 -15.89
C PRO A 19 -15.31 3.25 -16.10
N HIS A 20 -14.90 3.19 -17.36
CA HIS A 20 -13.48 3.05 -17.68
C HIS A 20 -12.72 4.32 -17.30
N LEU A 21 -11.48 4.16 -16.79
CA LEU A 21 -10.63 5.26 -16.33
C LEU A 21 -10.48 6.40 -17.37
N HIS A 22 -10.43 6.07 -18.67
CA HIS A 22 -10.30 7.06 -19.75
C HIS A 22 -11.55 7.93 -19.98
N LYS A 23 -12.69 7.57 -19.38
CA LYS A 23 -13.96 8.31 -19.46
C LYS A 23 -14.18 9.23 -18.26
N LEU A 24 -13.28 9.22 -17.28
CA LEU A 24 -13.33 10.13 -16.15
C LEU A 24 -12.89 11.51 -16.63
N ALA A 25 -13.82 12.46 -16.64
CA ALA A 25 -13.53 13.87 -16.87
C ALA A 25 -13.11 14.56 -15.56
N ASP A 26 -12.46 15.72 -15.67
CA ASP A 26 -12.18 16.63 -14.55
C ASP A 26 -11.33 16.05 -13.39
N LEU A 27 -10.28 15.28 -13.71
CA LEU A 27 -9.32 14.76 -12.73
C LEU A 27 -8.44 15.87 -12.11
N GLU A 28 -8.24 16.98 -12.83
CA GLU A 28 -7.39 18.10 -12.44
C GLU A 28 -8.19 19.19 -11.71
N THR A 29 -8.76 18.83 -10.56
CA THR A 29 -9.47 19.80 -9.71
C THR A 29 -8.49 20.67 -8.92
N ILE A 30 -8.93 21.88 -8.55
CA ILE A 30 -8.13 22.81 -7.73
C ILE A 30 -7.72 22.16 -6.41
N GLU A 31 -8.57 21.34 -5.80
CA GLU A 31 -8.28 20.64 -4.54
C GLU A 31 -7.19 19.59 -4.71
N VAL A 32 -7.27 18.78 -5.78
CA VAL A 32 -6.26 17.77 -6.11
C VAL A 32 -4.91 18.43 -6.38
N LEU A 33 -4.88 19.50 -7.18
CA LEU A 33 -3.65 20.20 -7.54
C LEU A 33 -2.98 20.88 -6.32
N LYS A 34 -3.78 21.45 -5.40
CA LYS A 34 -3.27 22.01 -4.14
C LYS A 34 -2.66 20.93 -3.26
N THR A 35 -3.31 19.77 -3.17
CA THR A 35 -2.84 18.63 -2.37
C THR A 35 -1.57 18.03 -2.98
N LEU A 36 -1.53 17.88 -4.30
CA LEU A 36 -0.39 17.37 -5.06
C LEU A 36 0.88 18.18 -4.78
N ALA A 37 0.77 19.51 -4.76
CA ALA A 37 1.92 20.38 -4.47
C ALA A 37 2.52 20.12 -3.08
N SER A 38 1.67 19.95 -2.05
CA SER A 38 2.10 19.63 -0.68
C SER A 38 2.75 18.25 -0.58
N VAL A 39 2.10 17.24 -1.17
CA VAL A 39 2.60 15.86 -1.20
C VAL A 39 3.95 15.77 -1.91
N ASN A 40 4.11 16.44 -3.05
CA ASN A 40 5.36 16.47 -3.79
C ASN A 40 6.50 17.09 -2.98
N ARG A 41 6.24 18.15 -2.20
CA ARG A 41 7.24 18.73 -1.29
C ARG A 41 7.67 17.71 -0.23
N SER A 42 6.72 17.06 0.44
CA SER A 42 7.01 16.05 1.47
C SER A 42 7.80 14.86 0.91
N LEU A 43 7.47 14.41 -0.31
CA LEU A 43 8.22 13.35 -0.99
C LEU A 43 9.64 13.80 -1.35
N ALA A 44 9.85 15.05 -1.77
CA ALA A 44 11.17 15.59 -2.04
C ALA A 44 12.03 15.67 -0.77
N GLU A 45 11.45 16.05 0.37
CA GLU A 45 12.12 16.04 1.67
C GLU A 45 12.51 14.63 2.10
N LEU A 46 11.60 13.66 1.96
CA LEU A 46 11.89 12.25 2.23
C LEU A 46 13.04 11.74 1.35
N LYS A 47 13.02 12.08 0.06
CA LYS A 47 14.09 11.74 -0.88
C LYS A 47 15.45 12.31 -0.43
N GLY A 48 15.48 13.60 -0.09
CA GLY A 48 16.70 14.25 0.41
C GLY A 48 17.23 13.63 1.71
N ARG A 49 16.34 13.24 2.64
CA ARG A 49 16.73 12.59 3.91
C ARG A 49 17.20 11.15 3.69
N ALA A 50 16.55 10.40 2.81
CA ALA A 50 16.95 9.06 2.45
C ALA A 50 18.35 9.05 1.81
N ALA A 51 18.66 10.05 0.98
CA ALA A 51 19.98 10.21 0.36
C ALA A 51 21.13 10.35 1.38
N ALA A 52 20.85 10.88 2.58
CA ALA A 52 21.85 11.05 3.64
C ALA A 52 22.12 9.76 4.45
N ILE A 53 21.37 8.68 4.24
CA ILE A 53 21.50 7.44 4.99
C ILE A 53 22.54 6.52 4.33
N PRO A 54 23.61 6.10 5.06
CA PRO A 54 24.71 5.32 4.49
C PRO A 54 24.28 3.99 3.85
N ASN A 55 23.20 3.38 4.34
CA ASN A 55 22.59 2.18 3.76
C ASN A 55 21.09 2.40 3.57
N GLN A 56 20.73 2.95 2.40
CA GLN A 56 19.34 3.22 2.02
C GLN A 56 18.48 1.95 1.95
N GLY A 57 19.09 0.78 1.74
CA GLY A 57 18.39 -0.51 1.71
C GLY A 57 17.60 -0.76 2.99
N ILE A 58 18.14 -0.38 4.16
CA ILE A 58 17.49 -0.57 5.46
C ILE A 58 16.16 0.21 5.54
N LEU A 59 16.08 1.40 4.95
CA LEU A 59 14.84 2.17 4.93
C LEU A 59 13.79 1.51 4.04
N ILE A 60 14.19 1.11 2.84
CA ILE A 60 13.31 0.46 1.87
C ILE A 60 12.76 -0.83 2.48
N ASP A 61 13.62 -1.58 3.16
CA ASP A 61 13.26 -2.84 3.80
C ASP A 61 12.27 -2.62 4.95
N LYS A 62 12.53 -1.67 5.85
CA LYS A 62 11.60 -1.41 6.96
C LYS A 62 10.27 -0.82 6.52
N LEU A 63 10.29 0.15 5.59
CA LEU A 63 9.07 0.81 5.11
C LEU A 63 8.16 -0.16 4.39
N ALA A 64 8.72 -0.99 3.51
CA ALA A 64 7.90 -1.93 2.79
C ALA A 64 7.33 -2.99 3.76
N LEU A 65 8.07 -3.46 4.78
CA LEU A 65 7.54 -4.46 5.73
C LEU A 65 6.36 -3.89 6.52
N GLN A 66 6.46 -2.62 6.89
CA GLN A 66 5.38 -1.89 7.56
C GLN A 66 4.17 -1.71 6.64
N GLU A 67 4.38 -1.45 5.36
CA GLU A 67 3.30 -1.34 4.36
C GLU A 67 2.58 -2.68 4.17
N ALA A 68 3.33 -3.77 3.99
CA ALA A 68 2.72 -5.09 3.80
C ALA A 68 1.95 -5.53 5.05
N LYS A 69 2.48 -5.27 6.25
CA LYS A 69 1.77 -5.50 7.51
C LYS A 69 0.47 -4.68 7.57
N ALA A 70 0.55 -3.37 7.34
CA ALA A 70 -0.61 -2.48 7.43
C ALA A 70 -1.68 -2.82 6.39
N SER A 71 -1.29 -3.22 5.18
CA SER A 71 -2.21 -3.70 4.15
C SER A 71 -2.94 -4.97 4.56
N LEU A 72 -2.27 -5.88 5.28
CA LEU A 72 -2.83 -7.16 5.70
C LEU A 72 -3.69 -7.05 6.96
N GLU A 73 -3.40 -6.10 7.84
CA GLU A 73 -4.25 -5.79 9.00
C GLU A 73 -5.65 -5.34 8.55
N ILE A 74 -5.74 -4.59 7.44
CA ILE A 74 -7.02 -4.22 6.80
C ILE A 74 -7.76 -5.46 6.25
N GLU A 75 -7.02 -6.48 5.80
CA GLU A 75 -7.55 -7.75 5.28
C GLU A 75 -7.84 -8.78 6.39
N ASN A 76 -7.82 -8.37 7.67
CA ASN A 76 -8.06 -9.22 8.85
C ASN A 76 -6.96 -10.29 9.09
N ILE A 77 -5.74 -10.04 8.60
CA ILE A 77 -4.56 -10.87 8.84
C ILE A 77 -3.66 -10.12 9.82
N VAL A 78 -3.73 -10.52 11.10
CA VAL A 78 -2.96 -9.89 12.19
C VAL A 78 -1.67 -10.66 12.43
N THR A 79 -0.54 -9.97 12.32
CA THR A 79 0.80 -10.49 12.64
C THR A 79 1.60 -9.44 13.42
N THR A 80 2.63 -9.86 14.14
CA THR A 80 3.50 -8.95 14.89
C THR A 80 4.78 -8.61 14.14
N GLN A 81 5.43 -7.52 14.52
CA GLN A 81 6.66 -7.10 13.85
C GLN A 81 7.82 -8.08 14.10
N ASP A 82 7.87 -8.71 15.27
CA ASP A 82 8.88 -9.71 15.60
C ASP A 82 8.70 -10.99 14.77
N GLU A 83 7.47 -11.46 14.57
CA GLU A 83 7.16 -12.59 13.68
C GLU A 83 7.58 -12.31 12.24
N LEU A 84 7.40 -11.08 11.74
CA LEU A 84 7.84 -10.70 10.40
C LEU A 84 9.35 -10.73 10.22
N PHE A 85 10.09 -10.23 11.21
CA PHE A 85 11.55 -10.26 11.17
C PHE A 85 12.08 -11.70 11.21
N GLN A 86 11.45 -12.59 11.99
CA GLN A 86 11.84 -13.99 12.05
C GLN A 86 11.55 -14.70 10.73
N ALA A 87 10.38 -14.45 10.12
CA ALA A 87 10.02 -15.01 8.81
C ALA A 87 10.97 -14.58 7.69
N GLU A 88 11.52 -13.36 7.73
CA GLU A 88 12.50 -12.89 6.74
C GLU A 88 13.90 -13.50 6.95
N LEU A 89 14.29 -13.76 8.21
CA LEU A 89 15.58 -14.37 8.55
C LEU A 89 15.58 -15.90 8.38
N PHE A 90 14.44 -16.56 8.62
CA PHE A 90 14.29 -18.01 8.66
C PHE A 90 13.06 -18.50 7.87
N PRO A 91 13.10 -18.47 6.53
CA PRO A 91 11.96 -18.85 5.68
C PRO A 91 11.49 -20.32 5.86
N GLU A 92 12.37 -21.19 6.34
CA GLU A 92 12.10 -22.63 6.61
C GLU A 92 11.71 -22.91 8.09
N GLY A 93 11.59 -21.89 8.92
CA GLY A 93 11.26 -22.02 10.35
C GLY A 93 9.77 -22.36 10.63
N PRO A 94 9.43 -22.70 11.89
CA PRO A 94 8.05 -22.91 12.33
C PRO A 94 7.30 -21.58 12.45
N GLU A 95 7.11 -20.90 11.32
CA GLU A 95 6.46 -19.58 11.25
C GLU A 95 4.93 -19.72 11.15
N SER A 96 4.21 -18.74 11.70
CA SER A 96 2.77 -18.57 11.51
C SER A 96 2.44 -18.40 10.02
N SER A 97 1.31 -18.99 9.55
CA SER A 97 0.83 -18.83 8.17
C SER A 97 0.70 -17.34 7.77
N ALA A 98 0.31 -16.49 8.72
CA ALA A 98 0.18 -15.05 8.52
C ALA A 98 1.53 -14.38 8.20
N ALA A 99 2.60 -14.75 8.91
CA ALA A 99 3.93 -14.16 8.68
C ALA A 99 4.51 -14.57 7.31
N LYS A 100 4.26 -15.81 6.87
CA LYS A 100 4.63 -16.29 5.53
C LYS A 100 3.90 -15.53 4.42
N GLU A 101 2.61 -15.28 4.58
CA GLU A 101 1.84 -14.51 3.60
C GLU A 101 2.35 -13.07 3.46
N VAL A 102 2.73 -12.44 4.58
CA VAL A 102 3.35 -11.11 4.55
C VAL A 102 4.68 -11.15 3.82
N ALA A 103 5.57 -12.09 4.16
CA ALA A 103 6.87 -12.23 3.51
C ALA A 103 6.76 -12.51 1.99
N VAL A 104 5.79 -13.33 1.58
CA VAL A 104 5.52 -13.61 0.15
C VAL A 104 4.98 -12.40 -0.58
N LYS A 105 3.99 -11.69 0.00
CA LYS A 105 3.47 -10.42 -0.56
C LYS A 105 4.57 -9.36 -0.65
N TRP A 106 5.61 -9.47 0.16
CA TRP A 106 6.78 -8.61 0.19
C TRP A 106 7.88 -8.93 -0.84
N LEU A 107 8.09 -10.21 -1.13
CA LEU A 107 9.08 -10.67 -2.10
C LEU A 107 8.72 -10.24 -3.54
N VAL A 108 7.43 -10.18 -3.86
CA VAL A 108 6.91 -9.74 -5.17
C VAL A 108 7.34 -8.30 -5.51
N PRO A 109 7.08 -7.29 -4.66
CA PRO A 109 7.54 -5.92 -4.89
C PRO A 109 9.06 -5.82 -5.00
N LYS A 110 9.85 -6.48 -4.15
CA LYS A 110 11.32 -6.42 -4.22
C LYS A 110 11.89 -6.86 -5.57
N SER A 111 11.32 -7.90 -6.17
CA SER A 111 11.72 -8.37 -7.50
C SER A 111 11.39 -7.35 -8.61
N ASN A 112 10.31 -6.59 -8.43
CA ASN A 112 9.79 -5.61 -9.39
C ASN A 112 10.45 -4.22 -9.23
N TYR A 113 10.83 -3.83 -8.01
CA TYR A 113 11.57 -2.60 -7.71
C TYR A 113 13.07 -2.72 -8.00
N ARG A 114 13.49 -3.55 -8.96
CA ARG A 114 14.90 -3.68 -9.34
C ARG A 114 15.44 -2.28 -9.67
N VAL A 115 16.33 -1.83 -8.80
CA VAL A 115 16.94 -0.49 -8.59
C VAL A 115 17.62 0.18 -9.79
N HIS A 116 17.32 -0.24 -11.02
CA HIS A 116 17.81 0.32 -12.27
C HIS A 116 16.84 1.31 -12.94
N SER A 117 15.65 1.54 -12.39
CA SER A 117 14.79 2.63 -12.87
C SER A 117 15.33 3.98 -12.39
N PRO A 118 15.58 4.96 -13.28
CA PRO A 118 16.08 6.29 -12.89
C PRO A 118 15.11 7.06 -11.99
N VAL A 119 13.86 6.60 -11.87
CA VAL A 119 12.79 7.23 -11.08
C VAL A 119 12.92 6.93 -9.57
N PHE A 120 13.51 5.78 -9.19
CA PHE A 120 13.55 5.30 -7.80
C PHE A 120 14.96 5.25 -7.18
N ARG A 121 15.93 5.94 -7.80
CA ARG A 121 17.16 6.31 -7.09
C ARG A 121 16.80 7.47 -6.16
N LEU A 122 16.56 7.17 -4.88
CA LEU A 122 16.40 8.19 -3.83
C LEU A 122 17.68 9.03 -3.74
#